data_AF-W9PV72-F1
#
_entry.id   AF-W9PV72-F1
#
_cell.length_a   1.000
_cell.length_b   1.000
_cell.length_c   1.000
_cell.angle_alpha   90.00
_cell.angle_beta   90.00
_cell.angle_gamma   90.00
#
_symmetry.space_group_name_H-M   'P 1'
#
loop_
_entity.id
_entity.type
_entity.pdbx_description
1 polymer ?
#
loop_
_entity_poly.entity_id
_entity_poly.type
_entity_poly.pdbx_seq_one_letter_code
_entity_poly.pdbx_strand_id
1 'polypeptide(L)'
;MAREEAVSAGQRGVLENKDELFEAMYPVIRMNPVTAWRSIYVVEQHVSHVNRLSEDESNNLLDWFLQLVIESSPVRSKLAAERQRCRDLG
;
A
#
# COMPACT_ATOMS: atom_id res chain seq x y z
N MET A 1 -1.25 -2.45 36.76
CA MET A 1 -2.13 -1.26 36.72
C MET A 1 -2.02 -0.70 35.31
N ALA A 2 -2.89 -1.16 34.41
CA ALA A 2 -2.84 -0.78 33.01
C ALA A 2 -3.24 0.69 32.88
N ARG A 3 -2.42 1.48 32.18
CA ARG A 3 -2.78 2.83 31.78
C ARG A 3 -3.65 2.70 30.54
N GLU A 4 -4.94 2.93 30.72
CA GLU A 4 -5.87 3.13 29.62
C GLU A 4 -5.57 4.53 29.07
N GLU A 5 -4.72 4.59 28.05
CA GLU A 5 -4.46 5.84 27.33
C GLU A 5 -5.75 6.20 26.60
N ALA A 6 -6.50 7.13 27.19
CA ALA A 6 -7.70 7.68 26.60
C ALA A 6 -7.35 8.31 25.24
N VAL A 7 -7.62 7.58 24.17
CA VAL A 7 -7.69 8.13 22.82
C VAL A 7 -8.74 9.24 22.88
N SER A 8 -8.33 10.47 22.57
CA SER A 8 -9.22 11.63 22.63
C SER A 8 -10.42 11.42 21.70
N ALA A 9 -11.60 11.23 22.27
CA ALA A 9 -12.90 11.18 21.59
C ALA A 9 -13.34 12.57 21.07
N GLY A 10 -12.38 13.42 20.71
CA GLY A 10 -12.61 14.72 20.09
C GLY A 10 -12.76 14.57 18.58
N GLN A 11 -13.55 15.46 17.98
CA GLN A 11 -13.74 15.53 16.53
C GLN A 11 -12.38 15.68 15.82
N ARG A 12 -12.01 14.71 14.97
CA ARG A 12 -10.74 14.75 14.23
C ARG A 12 -10.95 15.31 12.82
N GLY A 13 -10.69 16.60 12.64
CA GLY A 13 -10.82 17.25 11.32
C GLY A 13 -12.27 17.54 10.94
N VAL A 14 -12.83 16.85 9.94
CA VAL A 14 -14.22 17.08 9.47
C VAL A 14 -15.24 16.57 10.48
N LEU A 15 -16.46 17.13 10.47
CA LEU A 15 -17.44 16.87 11.52
C LEU A 15 -17.89 15.39 11.65
N GLU A 16 -17.68 14.61 10.59
CA GLU A 16 -18.08 13.21 10.49
C GLU A 16 -17.02 12.25 11.07
N ASN A 17 -15.77 12.69 11.24
CA ASN A 17 -14.69 11.91 11.86
C ASN A 17 -14.80 11.94 13.40
N LYS A 18 -15.79 11.23 13.91
CA LYS A 18 -16.00 11.01 15.36
C LYS A 18 -15.63 9.60 15.80
N ASP A 19 -15.52 8.68 14.84
CA ASP A 19 -15.23 7.28 15.11
C ASP A 19 -13.74 7.05 15.34
N GLU A 20 -13.45 6.02 16.14
CA GLU A 20 -12.08 5.61 16.44
C GLU A 20 -11.41 4.93 15.23
N LEU A 21 -12.22 4.39 14.31
CA LEU A 21 -11.80 3.68 13.11
C LEU A 21 -11.18 4.63 12.08
N PHE A 22 -9.99 4.29 11.60
CA PHE A 22 -9.30 5.04 10.54
C PHE A 22 -9.56 4.35 9.19
N GLU A 23 -10.72 4.65 8.60
CA GLU A 23 -11.14 4.11 7.31
C GLU A 23 -11.03 5.17 6.23
N ALA A 24 -10.42 4.82 5.09
CA ALA A 24 -10.30 5.71 3.94
C ALA A 24 -10.42 4.93 2.65
N MET A 25 -11.28 5.41 1.74
CA MET A 25 -11.45 4.81 0.42
C MET A 25 -10.56 5.52 -0.60
N TYR A 26 -9.56 4.82 -1.10
CA TYR A 26 -8.67 5.30 -2.16
C TYR A 26 -8.86 4.48 -3.45
N PRO A 27 -8.63 5.09 -4.63
CA PRO A 27 -8.70 4.37 -5.88
C PRO A 27 -7.52 3.37 -5.99
N VAL A 28 -7.79 2.24 -6.64
CA VAL A 28 -6.78 1.20 -6.92
C VAL A 28 -5.61 1.74 -7.75
N ILE A 29 -5.92 2.61 -8.71
CA ILE A 29 -4.96 3.29 -9.57
C ILE A 29 -4.94 4.76 -9.19
N ARG A 30 -3.77 5.28 -8.82
CA ARG A 30 -3.55 6.70 -8.58
C ARG A 30 -2.75 7.31 -9.73
N MET A 31 -3.08 8.56 -10.07
CA MET A 31 -2.27 9.37 -10.96
C MET A 31 -1.27 10.17 -10.12
N ASN A 32 0.01 10.14 -10.48
CA ASN A 32 0.97 11.09 -9.94
C ASN A 32 0.65 12.48 -10.50
N PRO A 33 0.34 13.49 -9.66
CA PRO A 33 -0.13 14.80 -10.12
C PRO A 33 0.95 15.60 -10.86
N VAL A 34 2.23 15.28 -10.63
CA VAL A 34 3.36 16.00 -11.23
C VAL A 34 3.73 15.41 -12.59
N THR A 35 3.73 14.09 -12.70
CA THR A 35 4.21 13.41 -13.91
C THR A 35 3.09 12.92 -14.82
N ALA A 36 1.85 12.86 -14.33
CA ALA A 36 0.71 12.20 -14.98
C ALA A 36 0.88 10.68 -15.17
N TRP A 37 1.86 10.06 -14.51
CA TRP A 37 2.04 8.61 -14.56
C TRP A 37 0.98 7.93 -13.69
N ARG A 38 0.39 6.86 -14.21
CA ARG A 38 -0.55 6.01 -13.46
C ARG A 38 0.22 4.92 -12.75
N SER A 39 0.04 4.81 -11.44
CA SER A 39 0.66 3.80 -10.59
C SER A 39 -0.39 3.05 -9.79
N ILE A 40 -0.14 1.77 -9.54
CA ILE A 40 -0.94 0.94 -8.64
C ILE A 40 -0.68 1.43 -7.20
N TYR A 41 -1.74 1.75 -6.45
CA TYR A 41 -1.66 2.21 -5.06
C TYR A 41 -1.80 1.07 -4.03
N VAL A 42 -2.28 -0.09 -4.47
CA VAL A 42 -2.77 -1.19 -3.64
C VAL A 42 -1.66 -2.06 -3.00
N VAL A 43 -0.40 -1.74 -3.26
CA VAL A 43 0.76 -2.57 -2.86
C VAL A 43 1.24 -2.27 -1.42
N GLU A 44 0.51 -1.43 -0.69
CA GLU A 44 0.89 -1.01 0.66
C GLU A 44 0.18 -1.85 1.73
N GLN A 45 0.87 -2.10 2.85
CA GLN A 45 0.41 -2.94 3.97
C GLN A 45 -0.85 -2.40 4.69
N HIS A 46 -1.31 -1.22 4.31
CA HIS A 46 -2.47 -0.52 4.88
C HIS A 46 -3.79 -0.84 4.16
N VAL A 47 -3.78 -1.65 3.10
CA VAL A 47 -5.01 -2.00 2.36
C VAL A 47 -5.66 -3.25 2.97
N SER A 48 -6.90 -3.10 3.44
CA SER A 48 -7.65 -4.23 4.02
C SER A 48 -8.46 -5.02 2.98
N HIS A 49 -9.16 -4.34 2.06
CA HIS A 49 -9.97 -5.00 1.05
C HIS A 49 -10.22 -4.12 -0.17
N VAL A 50 -10.59 -4.74 -1.28
CA VAL A 50 -11.05 -4.06 -2.49
C VAL A 50 -12.58 -4.04 -2.51
N ASN A 51 -13.14 -2.85 -2.68
CA ASN A 51 -14.58 -2.64 -2.70
C ASN A 51 -15.28 -3.52 -3.76
N ARG A 52 -16.45 -4.07 -3.41
CA ARG A 52 -17.35 -4.85 -4.28
C ARG A 52 -16.84 -6.24 -4.69
N LEU A 53 -15.84 -6.77 -3.99
CA LEU A 53 -15.38 -8.15 -4.12
C LEU A 53 -15.65 -8.92 -2.83
N SER A 54 -15.75 -10.24 -2.94
CA SER A 54 -15.69 -11.10 -1.75
C SER A 54 -14.30 -11.02 -1.10
N GLU A 55 -14.21 -11.40 0.17
CA GLU A 55 -12.95 -11.36 0.92
C GLU A 55 -11.87 -12.24 0.25
N ASP A 56 -12.25 -13.45 -0.18
CA ASP A 56 -11.35 -14.38 -0.88
C ASP A 56 -10.84 -13.82 -2.22
N GLU A 57 -11.73 -13.23 -3.02
CA GLU A 57 -11.36 -12.62 -4.31
C GLU A 57 -10.48 -11.40 -4.10
N SER A 58 -10.78 -10.58 -3.09
CA SER A 58 -9.99 -9.41 -2.74
C SER A 58 -8.57 -9.83 -2.38
N ASN A 59 -8.40 -10.81 -1.50
CA ASN A 59 -7.08 -11.29 -1.07
C ASN A 59 -6.25 -11.83 -2.25
N ASN A 60 -6.87 -12.64 -3.13
CA ASN A 60 -6.18 -13.14 -4.32
C ASN A 60 -5.75 -12.02 -5.28
N LEU A 61 -6.57 -10.97 -5.41
CA LEU A 61 -6.26 -9.81 -6.26
C LEU A 61 -5.11 -8.97 -5.68
N LEU A 62 -5.08 -8.78 -4.36
CA LEU A 62 -3.99 -8.09 -3.65
C LEU A 62 -2.66 -8.82 -3.85
N ASP A 63 -2.65 -10.14 -3.68
CA ASP A 63 -1.47 -10.97 -3.92
C ASP A 63 -1.00 -10.91 -5.37
N TRP A 64 -1.92 -10.93 -6.33
CA TRP A 64 -1.60 -10.79 -7.74
C TRP A 64 -0.97 -9.43 -8.07
N PHE A 65 -1.48 -8.32 -7.50
CA PHE A 65 -0.87 -7.01 -7.69
C PHE A 65 0.56 -6.93 -7.13
N LEU A 66 0.80 -7.55 -5.97
CA LEU A 66 2.13 -7.61 -5.37
C LEU A 66 3.11 -8.36 -6.28
N GLN A 67 2.70 -9.52 -6.82
CA GLN A 67 3.51 -10.28 -7.79
C GLN A 67 3.83 -9.44 -9.03
N LEU A 68 2.83 -8.77 -9.60
CA LEU A 68 3.00 -7.93 -10.77
C LEU A 68 4.04 -6.81 -10.54
N VAL A 69 4.03 -6.18 -9.36
CA VAL A 69 5.02 -5.13 -9.02
C VAL A 69 6.42 -5.72 -8.83
N ILE A 70 6.55 -6.88 -8.19
CA ILE A 70 7.85 -7.55 -8.02
C ILE A 70 8.44 -7.94 -9.37
N GLU A 71 7.61 -8.43 -10.29
CA GLU A 71 8.04 -8.85 -11.63
C GLU A 71 8.38 -7.67 -12.53
N SER A 72 7.60 -6.59 -12.48
CA SER A 72 7.77 -5.42 -13.35
C SER A 72 8.86 -4.45 -12.87
N SER A 73 9.21 -4.45 -11.58
CA SER A 73 10.01 -3.35 -11.02
C SER A 73 11.48 -3.33 -11.49
N PRO A 74 12.01 -2.17 -11.91
CA PRO A 74 13.44 -1.97 -12.18
C PRO A 74 14.33 -2.12 -10.93
N VAL A 75 13.77 -2.29 -9.73
CA VAL A 75 14.53 -2.69 -8.55
C VAL A 75 15.15 -4.09 -8.72
N ARG A 76 14.43 -5.02 -9.37
CA ARG A 76 14.94 -6.38 -9.61
C ARG A 76 16.16 -6.35 -10.52
N SER A 77 16.12 -5.53 -11.57
CA SER A 77 17.24 -5.38 -12.51
C SER A 77 18.42 -4.64 -11.88
N LYS A 78 18.20 -3.63 -11.03
CA LYS A 78 19.28 -2.93 -10.30
C LYS A 78 19.96 -3.80 -9.24
N LEU A 79 19.20 -4.58 -8.47
CA LEU A 79 19.75 -5.50 -7.47
C LEU A 79 20.60 -6.61 -8.13
N ALA A 80 20.13 -7.12 -9.28
CA ALA A 80 20.88 -8.09 -10.07
C ALA A 80 22.18 -7.50 -10.66
N ALA A 81 22.12 -6.28 -11.18
CA ALA A 81 23.29 -5.60 -11.75
C ALA A 81 24.36 -5.28 -10.69
N GLU A 82 23.96 -4.84 -9.49
CA GLU A 82 24.90 -4.54 -8.42
C GLU A 82 25.52 -5.81 -7.82
N ARG A 83 24.73 -6.88 -7.66
CA ARG A 83 25.24 -8.21 -7.27
C ARG A 83 26.26 -8.78 -8.25
N GLN A 84 26.11 -8.50 -9.54
CA GLN A 84 27.05 -8.95 -10.55
C GLN A 84 28.36 -8.17 -10.50
N ARG A 85 28.29 -6.83 -10.37
CA ARG A 85 29.49 -6.00 -10.16
C ARG A 85 30.33 -6.43 -8.97
N CYS A 86 29.72 -6.76 -7.84
CA CYS A 86 30.47 -7.21 -6.66
C CYS A 86 31.15 -8.58 -6.87
N ARG A 87 30.62 -9.46 -7.73
CA ARG A 87 31.27 -10.73 -8.10
C ARG A 87 32.41 -10.53 -9.08
N ASP A 88 32.30 -9.56 -9.98
CA ASP A 88 33.30 -9.29 -11.00
C ASP A 88 34.50 -8.47 -10.46
N LEU A 89 34.38 -7.89 -9.26
CA LEU A 89 35.43 -7.16 -8.54
C LEU A 89 36.21 -8.02 -7.52
N GLY A 90 35.92 -9.33 -7.46
CA GLY A 90 36.61 -10.31 -6.62
C GLY A 90 37.71 -11.06 -7.35
#